data_AF-A0A6J4MM93-F1
#
_entry.id   AF-A0A6J4MM93-F1
#
_cell.length_a   1.000
_cell.length_b   1.000
_cell.length_c   1.000
_cell.angle_alpha   90.00
_cell.angle_beta   90.00
_cell.angle_gamma   90.00
#
_symmetry.space_group_name_H-M   'P 1'
#
loop_
_entity.id
_entity.type
_entity.pdbx_description
1 polymer ?
#
loop_
_entity_poly.entity_id
_entity_poly.type
_entity_poly.pdbx_seq_one_letter_code
_entity_poly.pdbx_strand_id
1 'polypeptide(L)' 'TFITHARTVLVPGGRLVVVANAFIPYERLIDQVFGSVATLAHNKRYQVLMAQ' A
#
# COMPACT_ATOMS: atom_id res chain seq x y z
N THR A 1 -0.32 12.12 4.62
CA THR A 1 0.86 11.21 4.63
C THR A 1 1.24 10.90 3.19
N PHE A 2 2.39 10.25 2.94
CA PHE A 2 2.80 9.85 1.58
C PHE A 2 1.71 9.02 0.85
N ILE A 3 1.01 8.13 1.57
CA ILE A 3 -0.06 7.28 1.03
C ILE A 3 -1.26 8.10 0.55
N THR A 4 -1.69 9.13 1.30
CA THR A 4 -2.77 10.04 0.88
C THR A 4 -2.39 10.82 -0.37
N HIS A 5 -1.16 11.33 -0.44
CA HIS A 5 -0.68 12.06 -1.62
C HIS A 5 -0.58 11.15 -2.84
N ALA A 6 -0.14 9.89 -2.67
CA ALA A 6 -0.11 8.91 -3.75
C ALA A 6 -1.47 8.75 -4.42
N ARG A 7 -2.57 8.67 -3.64
CA ARG A 7 -3.93 8.59 -4.20
C ARG A 7 -4.31 9.82 -5.04
N THR A 8 -3.81 11.01 -4.69
CA THR A 8 -4.14 12.26 -5.41
C THR A 8 -3.38 12.45 -6.73
N VAL A 9 -2.25 11.76 -6.92
CA VAL A 9 -1.39 11.92 -8.11
C VAL A 9 -1.47 10.75 -9.08
N LEU A 10 -2.07 9.63 -8.67
CA LEU A 10 -2.26 8.47 -9.54
C LEU A 10 -3.37 8.74 -10.57
N VAL A 11 -3.10 8.36 -11.81
CA VAL A 11 -4.12 8.31 -12.87
C VAL A 11 -5.14 7.22 -12.58
N PRO A 12 -6.35 7.27 -13.18
CA PRO A 12 -7.31 6.17 -13.08
C PRO A 12 -6.67 4.83 -13.48
N GLY A 13 -6.77 3.82 -12.62
CA GLY A 13 -6.13 2.51 -12.80
C GLY A 13 -4.63 2.44 -12.46
N GLY A 14 -4.04 3.56 -12.02
CA GLY A 14 -2.68 3.61 -11.47
C GLY A 14 -2.58 2.81 -10.18
N ARG A 15 -1.38 2.30 -9.88
CA ARG A 15 -1.15 1.43 -8.72
C ARG A 15 -0.04 1.98 -7.84
N LEU A 16 -0.24 1.95 -6.54
CA LEU A 16 0.80 2.18 -5.55
C LEU A 16 1.42 0.83 -5.16
N VAL A 17 2.74 0.68 -5.24
CA VAL A 17 3.47 -0.49 -4.73
C VAL A 17 4.51 -0.03 -3.72
N VAL A 18 4.44 -0.56 -2.51
CA VAL A 18 5.31 -0.14 -1.39
C VAL A 18 5.87 -1.37 -0.67
N VAL A 19 7.16 -1.31 -0.34
CA VAL A 19 7.81 -2.24 0.58
C VAL A 19 7.78 -1.64 1.98
N ALA A 20 7.33 -2.40 2.97
CA ALA A 20 7.25 -1.97 4.35
C ALA A 20 7.73 -3.07 5.31
N ASN A 21 8.12 -2.70 6.53
CA ASN A 21 8.40 -3.68 7.58
C ASN A 21 7.13 -4.47 7.91
N ALA A 22 7.23 -5.79 7.99
CA ALA A 22 6.10 -6.70 8.19
C ALA A 22 5.38 -6.50 9.55
N PHE A 23 6.08 -5.92 10.53
CA PHE A 23 5.54 -5.67 11.88
C PHE A 23 4.60 -4.47 11.97
N ILE A 24 4.58 -3.59 10.95
CA ILE A 24 3.76 -2.38 10.96
C ILE A 24 2.48 -2.65 10.15
N PRO A 25 1.28 -2.37 10.69
CA PRO A 25 0.00 -2.67 10.06
C PRO A 25 -0.36 -1.65 8.95
N TYR A 26 0.47 -1.55 7.92
CA TYR A 26 0.25 -0.65 6.79
C TYR A 26 -1.01 -0.97 5.98
N GLU A 27 -1.46 -2.22 5.99
CA GLU A 27 -2.65 -2.69 5.29
C GLU A 27 -3.88 -1.84 5.63
N ARG A 28 -4.12 -1.57 6.92
CA ARG A 28 -5.26 -0.77 7.38
C ARG A 28 -5.21 0.67 6.86
N LEU A 29 -4.04 1.28 6.86
CA LEU A 29 -3.86 2.66 6.39
C LEU A 29 -4.04 2.75 4.88
N ILE A 30 -3.49 1.77 4.15
CA ILE A 30 -3.61 1.70 2.70
C ILE A 30 -5.06 1.41 2.30
N ASP A 31 -5.73 0.49 2.98
CA ASP A 31 -7.14 0.16 2.75
C ASP A 31 -8.07 1.35 3.03
N GLN A 32 -7.85 2.11 4.11
CA GLN A 32 -8.60 3.34 4.36
C GLN A 32 -8.43 4.39 3.26
N VAL A 33 -7.24 4.46 2.66
CA VAL A 33 -6.95 5.47 1.63
C VAL A 33 -7.38 4.98 0.25
N PHE A 34 -7.10 3.75 -0.15
CA PHE A 34 -7.35 3.26 -1.52
C PHE A 34 -8.63 2.41 -1.64
N GLY A 35 -9.14 1.86 -0.54
CA GLY A 35 -10.28 0.94 -0.52
C GLY A 35 -9.94 -0.48 -0.96
N SER A 36 -8.70 -0.71 -1.41
CA SER A 36 -8.19 -2.04 -1.74
C SER A 36 -6.70 -2.13 -1.43
N VAL A 37 -6.27 -3.25 -0.86
CA VAL A 37 -4.86 -3.58 -0.65
C VAL A 37 -4.62 -5.07 -0.95
N ALA A 38 -3.52 -5.37 -1.60
CA ALA A 38 -3.09 -6.73 -1.90
C ALA A 38 -1.62 -6.92 -1.51
N THR A 39 -1.31 -8.03 -0.84
CA THR A 39 0.07 -8.39 -0.50
C THR A 39 0.68 -9.17 -1.67
N LEU A 40 1.65 -8.56 -2.35
CA LEU A 40 2.34 -9.17 -3.50
C LEU A 40 3.43 -10.15 -3.04
N ALA A 41 4.09 -9.84 -1.92
CA ALA A 41 5.13 -10.68 -1.34
C ALA A 41 5.25 -10.39 0.15
N HIS A 42 5.63 -11.40 0.94
CA HIS A 42 5.81 -11.26 2.38
C HIS A 42 6.94 -12.17 2.87
N ASN A 43 7.75 -11.67 3.79
CA ASN A 43 8.72 -12.44 4.56
C ASN A 43 8.72 -11.99 6.02
N LYS A 44 9.57 -12.60 6.86
CA LYS A 44 9.62 -12.31 8.30
C LYS A 44 9.98 -10.87 8.68
N ARG A 45 10.53 -10.07 7.76
CA ARG A 45 11.00 -8.70 8.01
C ARG A 45 10.25 -7.66 7.19
N TYR A 46 9.82 -8.01 5.98
CA TYR A 46 9.27 -7.08 5.00
C TYR A 46 8.05 -7.66 4.30
N GLN A 47 7.18 -6.77 3.85
CA GLN A 47 6.04 -7.06 3.01
C GLN A 47 5.93 -6.05 1.87
N VAL A 48 5.47 -6.52 0.73
CA VAL A 48 5.22 -5.72 -0.46
C VAL A 48 3.70 -5.62 -0.63
N LEU A 49 3.20 -4.40 -0.52
CA LEU A 49 1.77 -4.09 -0.60
C LEU A 49 1.50 -3.34 -1.90
N MET A 50 0.39 -3.69 -2.56
CA MET A 50 -0.15 -3.01 -3.74
C MET A 50 -1.52 -2.43 -3.40
N ALA A 51 -1.83 -1.25 -3.93
CA ALA A 51 -3.16 -0.66 -3.87
C ALA A 51 -3.54 0.01 -5.20
N GLN A 52 -4.85 0.04 -5.48
CA GLN A 52 -5.46 0.66 -6.67
C GLN A 52 -6.81 1.27 -6.31
#